data_AF-A0A511M845-F1
#
_entry.id   AF-A0A511M845-F1
#
_cell.length_a   1.000
_cell.length_b   1.000
_cell.length_c   1.000
_cell.angle_alpha   90.00
_cell.angle_beta   90.00
_cell.angle_gamma   90.00
#
_symmetry.space_group_name_H-M   'P 1'
#
loop_
_entity.id
_entity.type
_entity.pdbx_description
1 polymer ?
#
loop_
_entity_poly.entity_id
_entity_poly.type
_entity_poly.pdbx_seq_one_letter_code
_entity_poly.pdbx_strand_id
1 'polypeptide(L)'
;METGRVNNEQIPGTNPAESNAIPVPALCRRTLFDRVPLPIVLPCAAAGTAAATSAIAWNAPPWAVAGAGIAVSALGAARVRKTNIWRILGMRTALWLRNRSKNAAPSRTEPFDVPIPESGSSRCGMRWDGRYLITMLMLDSAAVTPTLLDTTDVHSPSTISLADVAGCVSQFDIRLAAVDVIAHGVRTDGPHNVAGLYKKLLGPLPAAASRTVWLVLRFDPLDNAGAIENRGGDQEGMIRTALVATRRVASRLTTRGVRVSVLTAAELAAAEAAALHDTEVAQWSEDWRTLRNNSMELTGYTIPPARLDSGVLSAVWTLPGKSVLTRLRLTPQSESNTPGNRGTAVALTALVRRDTTGTADAEPDTAAEDLGLLALPGNQRRVLLDGGHLDSSAALSGPPAAMARFTVPVSGCGQVIGATEAGAGVAVPLFGPAVRRVEIVGSLRLTQLMVLRSVAVGAQVLVHSVRPDAWAHLIDEVGAPAALAMSSAGGSHQAATMIVYDGVTAAGQVSDATAVYVREPVEAQVIPDADVVLIESPDTPGRVVLRTAGEDLTVQLVSISEEFEYLGATATETRALVPTA
;
A
#
# COMPACT_ATOMS: atom_id res chain seq x y z
N MET A 1 70.76 25.17 3.68
CA MET A 1 69.64 25.90 3.05
C MET A 1 69.39 25.17 1.74
N GLU A 2 68.63 24.08 1.84
CA GLU A 2 68.45 23.11 0.75
C GLU A 2 67.07 22.47 0.89
N THR A 3 66.46 22.28 -0.26
CA THR A 3 65.05 22.08 -0.53
C THR A 3 64.58 20.65 -0.28
N GLY A 4 63.57 20.46 0.58
CA GLY A 4 62.80 19.23 0.68
C GLY A 4 61.53 19.30 -0.17
N ARG A 5 61.53 18.63 -1.33
CA ARG A 5 60.32 18.32 -2.12
C ARG A 5 59.45 17.34 -1.33
N VAL A 6 58.19 17.71 -1.08
CA VAL A 6 57.13 16.77 -0.67
C VAL A 6 56.28 16.50 -1.90
N ASN A 7 56.27 15.25 -2.34
CA ASN A 7 55.43 14.77 -3.44
C ASN A 7 53.96 14.80 -3.01
N ASN A 8 53.14 15.49 -3.78
CA ASN A 8 51.69 15.50 -3.66
C ASN A 8 51.14 14.33 -4.49
N GLU A 9 50.94 13.16 -3.89
CA GLU A 9 50.18 12.09 -4.52
C GLU A 9 48.69 12.44 -4.46
N GLN A 10 48.16 12.85 -5.61
CA GLN A 10 46.73 12.96 -5.89
C GLN A 10 46.07 11.60 -5.70
N ILE A 11 45.34 11.43 -4.60
CA ILE A 11 44.31 10.40 -4.47
C ILE A 11 43.19 10.77 -5.46
N PRO A 12 42.87 9.92 -6.45
CA PRO A 12 41.80 10.22 -7.39
C PRO A 12 40.46 10.30 -6.65
N GLY A 13 39.83 11.47 -6.69
CA GLY A 13 38.53 11.73 -6.10
C GLY A 13 37.46 10.84 -6.71
N THR A 14 36.86 9.98 -5.90
CA THR A 14 35.58 9.35 -6.20
C THR A 14 34.50 10.43 -6.15
N ASN A 15 33.97 10.81 -7.32
CA ASN A 15 32.78 11.65 -7.42
C ASN A 15 31.60 10.96 -6.69
N PRO A 16 30.96 11.61 -5.70
CA PRO A 16 29.82 11.02 -4.97
C PRO A 16 28.56 10.82 -5.85
N ALA A 17 28.56 11.33 -7.09
CA ALA A 17 27.47 11.16 -8.04
C ALA A 17 27.48 9.77 -8.75
N GLU A 18 28.63 9.12 -8.92
CA GLU A 18 28.70 7.83 -9.61
C GLU A 18 28.34 6.63 -8.71
N SER A 19 28.52 6.73 -7.39
CA SER A 19 28.25 5.60 -6.47
C SER A 19 26.76 5.38 -6.15
N ASN A 20 25.88 6.25 -6.62
CA ASN A 20 24.43 6.20 -6.39
C ASN A 20 23.61 5.71 -7.59
N ALA A 21 24.26 5.48 -8.74
CA ALA A 21 23.58 4.95 -9.91
C ALA A 21 23.31 3.44 -9.71
N ILE A 22 22.08 2.99 -10.02
CA ILE A 22 21.88 1.55 -10.23
C ILE A 22 22.74 1.18 -11.45
N PRO A 23 23.72 0.27 -11.30
CA PRO A 23 24.47 -0.18 -12.46
C PRO A 23 23.47 -0.75 -13.47
N VAL A 24 23.57 -0.29 -14.72
CA VAL A 24 22.88 -0.93 -15.86
C VAL A 24 23.07 -2.43 -15.67
N PRO A 25 21.99 -3.25 -15.66
CA PRO A 25 22.07 -4.64 -15.25
C PRO A 25 23.26 -5.27 -15.97
N ALA A 26 24.30 -5.60 -15.20
CA ALA A 26 25.47 -6.25 -15.75
C ALA A 26 24.93 -7.47 -16.48
N LEU A 27 25.31 -7.62 -17.75
CA LEU A 27 24.97 -8.78 -18.57
C LEU A 27 25.54 -10.00 -17.85
N CYS A 28 24.74 -10.56 -16.93
CA CYS A 28 25.01 -11.83 -16.30
C CYS A 28 25.23 -12.77 -17.48
N ARG A 29 26.42 -13.40 -17.54
CA ARG A 29 26.76 -14.33 -18.63
C ARG A 29 25.66 -15.39 -18.64
N ARG A 30 24.67 -15.19 -19.52
CA ARG A 30 23.52 -16.09 -19.65
C ARG A 30 24.08 -17.42 -20.09
N THR A 31 24.06 -18.38 -19.19
CA THR A 31 24.42 -19.76 -19.52
C THR A 31 23.41 -20.28 -20.55
N LEU A 32 23.74 -21.34 -21.29
CA LEU A 32 22.78 -21.98 -22.21
C LEU A 32 21.47 -22.38 -21.48
N PHE A 33 21.56 -22.66 -20.18
CA PHE A 33 20.42 -22.95 -19.30
C PHE A 33 19.53 -21.73 -18.97
N ASP A 34 20.05 -20.50 -19.05
CA ASP A 34 19.23 -19.28 -18.94
C ASP A 34 18.46 -18.99 -20.22
N ARG A 35 18.99 -19.43 -21.38
CA ARG A 35 18.31 -19.26 -22.68
C ARG A 35 17.18 -20.27 -22.88
N VAL A 36 17.29 -21.46 -22.27
CA VAL A 36 16.27 -22.50 -22.27
C VAL A 36 16.09 -23.05 -20.84
N PRO A 37 15.12 -22.52 -20.07
CA PRO A 37 14.91 -22.94 -18.69
C PRO A 37 14.70 -24.45 -18.59
N LEU A 38 15.40 -25.12 -17.68
CA LEU A 38 15.16 -26.53 -17.30
C LEU A 38 13.68 -26.89 -17.10
N PRO A 39 12.84 -26.07 -16.44
CA PRO A 39 11.41 -26.37 -16.31
C PRO A 39 10.62 -26.37 -17.63
N ILE A 40 11.23 -25.90 -18.73
CA ILE A 40 10.66 -25.96 -20.08
C ILE A 40 11.22 -27.18 -20.84
N VAL A 41 12.52 -27.44 -20.76
CA VAL A 41 13.19 -28.53 -21.49
C VAL A 41 12.71 -29.90 -21.02
N LEU A 42 12.63 -30.10 -19.69
CA LEU A 42 12.24 -31.38 -19.09
C LEU A 42 10.86 -31.86 -19.54
N PRO A 43 9.77 -31.07 -19.44
CA PRO A 43 8.46 -31.50 -19.91
C PRO A 43 8.38 -31.63 -21.43
N CYS A 44 9.08 -30.78 -22.21
CA CYS A 44 9.12 -30.91 -23.67
C CYS A 44 9.81 -32.22 -24.11
N ALA A 45 10.88 -32.61 -23.43
CA ALA A 45 11.57 -33.87 -23.65
C ALA A 45 10.70 -35.06 -23.22
N ALA A 46 10.07 -35.00 -22.04
CA ALA A 46 9.17 -36.04 -21.56
C ALA A 46 7.97 -36.25 -22.50
N ALA A 47 7.32 -35.17 -22.95
CA ALA A 47 6.21 -35.24 -23.90
C ALA A 47 6.65 -35.78 -25.27
N GLY A 48 7.84 -35.38 -25.75
CA GLY A 48 8.42 -35.92 -26.98
C GLY A 48 8.71 -37.43 -26.87
N THR A 49 9.25 -37.88 -25.73
CA THR A 49 9.47 -39.31 -25.48
C THR A 49 8.17 -40.09 -25.39
N ALA A 50 7.14 -39.55 -24.73
CA ALA A 50 5.84 -40.17 -24.64
C ALA A 50 5.20 -40.34 -26.03
N ALA A 51 5.21 -39.29 -26.85
CA ALA A 51 4.70 -39.33 -28.22
C ALA A 51 5.45 -40.36 -29.09
N ALA A 52 6.77 -40.44 -28.96
CA ALA A 52 7.58 -41.45 -29.64
C ALA A 52 7.22 -42.87 -29.18
N THR A 53 7.06 -43.10 -27.88
CA THR A 53 6.66 -44.42 -27.35
C THR A 53 5.24 -44.83 -27.76
N SER A 54 4.29 -43.89 -27.83
CA SER A 54 2.94 -44.15 -28.33
C SER A 54 2.93 -44.47 -29.82
N ALA A 55 3.77 -43.81 -30.63
CA ALA A 55 3.92 -44.12 -32.05
C ALA A 55 4.53 -45.52 -32.28
N ILE A 56 5.48 -45.94 -31.43
CA ILE A 56 6.02 -47.31 -31.43
C ILE A 56 4.91 -48.32 -31.07
N ALA A 57 4.08 -48.02 -30.07
CA ALA A 57 2.98 -48.90 -29.66
C ALA A 57 1.91 -49.09 -30.76
N TRP A 58 1.75 -48.12 -31.66
CA TRP A 58 0.88 -48.23 -32.85
C TRP A 58 1.58 -48.74 -34.11
N ASN A 59 2.80 -49.29 -33.98
CA ASN A 59 3.56 -49.91 -35.06
C ASN A 59 3.87 -48.95 -36.23
N ALA A 60 4.09 -47.67 -35.91
CA ALA A 60 4.44 -46.64 -36.90
C ALA A 60 5.85 -46.85 -37.46
N PRO A 61 6.13 -46.43 -38.71
CA PRO A 61 7.46 -46.50 -39.29
C PRO A 61 8.45 -45.59 -38.53
N PRO A 62 9.76 -45.90 -38.52
CA PRO A 62 10.75 -45.23 -37.66
C PRO A 62 10.87 -43.72 -37.92
N TRP A 63 10.63 -43.26 -39.16
CA TRP A 63 10.61 -41.83 -39.49
C TRP A 63 9.41 -41.10 -38.85
N ALA A 64 8.27 -41.78 -38.70
CA ALA A 64 7.08 -41.22 -38.05
C ALA A 64 7.26 -41.13 -36.53
N VAL A 65 7.97 -42.10 -35.92
CA VAL A 65 8.35 -42.06 -34.50
C VAL A 65 9.27 -40.87 -34.20
N ALA A 66 10.33 -40.72 -35.00
CA ALA A 66 11.26 -39.60 -34.88
C ALA A 66 10.56 -38.26 -35.15
N GLY A 67 9.70 -38.21 -36.18
CA GLY A 67 8.92 -37.02 -36.54
C GLY A 67 7.95 -36.60 -35.44
N ALA A 68 7.22 -37.55 -34.82
CA ALA A 68 6.29 -37.26 -33.74
C ALA A 68 6.98 -36.71 -32.49
N GLY A 69 8.10 -37.31 -32.08
CA GLY A 69 8.89 -36.83 -30.94
C GLY A 69 9.44 -35.43 -31.17
N ILE A 70 10.06 -35.18 -32.33
CA ILE A 70 10.60 -33.87 -32.70
C ILE A 70 9.48 -32.83 -32.83
N ALA A 71 8.36 -33.17 -33.48
CA ALA A 71 7.25 -32.24 -33.66
C ALA A 71 6.63 -31.83 -32.32
N VAL A 72 6.41 -32.76 -31.40
CA VAL A 72 5.84 -32.46 -30.07
C VAL A 72 6.82 -31.64 -29.22
N SER A 73 8.12 -31.96 -29.25
CA SER A 73 9.13 -31.17 -28.54
C SER A 73 9.32 -29.78 -29.15
N ALA A 74 9.28 -29.64 -30.48
CA ALA A 74 9.39 -28.35 -31.18
C ALA A 74 8.15 -27.47 -31.01
N LEU A 75 6.94 -28.06 -31.11
CA LEU A 75 5.68 -27.38 -30.81
C LEU A 75 5.64 -26.94 -29.33
N GLY A 76 6.23 -27.74 -28.45
CA GLY A 76 6.44 -27.40 -27.06
C GLY A 76 7.43 -26.27 -26.80
N ALA A 77 8.46 -26.15 -27.64
CA ALA A 77 9.44 -25.06 -27.55
C ALA A 77 8.93 -23.76 -28.19
N ALA A 78 7.88 -23.81 -29.02
CA ALA A 78 7.30 -22.65 -29.67
C ALA A 78 6.73 -21.66 -28.63
N ARG A 79 7.20 -20.40 -28.72
CA ARG A 79 6.75 -19.31 -27.83
C ARG A 79 5.53 -18.63 -28.44
N VAL A 80 4.36 -18.84 -27.86
CA VAL A 80 3.16 -18.05 -28.19
C VAL A 80 3.06 -16.89 -27.20
N ARG A 81 3.03 -15.65 -27.69
CA ARG A 81 2.91 -14.42 -26.86
C ARG A 81 3.88 -14.40 -25.66
N LYS A 82 5.18 -14.61 -25.93
CA LYS A 82 6.27 -14.60 -24.92
C LYS A 82 6.17 -15.66 -23.80
N THR A 83 5.19 -16.56 -23.83
CA THR A 83 5.02 -17.64 -22.85
C THR A 83 5.02 -19.01 -23.51
N ASN A 84 5.45 -20.03 -22.77
CA ASN A 84 5.47 -21.41 -23.24
C ASN A 84 4.16 -22.10 -22.83
N ILE A 85 3.51 -22.80 -23.76
CA ILE A 85 2.25 -23.54 -23.53
C ILE A 85 2.42 -24.56 -22.40
N TRP A 86 3.57 -25.22 -22.28
CA TRP A 86 3.86 -26.14 -21.18
C TRP A 86 3.96 -25.45 -19.82
N ARG A 87 4.46 -24.21 -19.79
CA ARG A 87 4.45 -23.41 -18.56
C ARG A 87 3.02 -23.13 -18.14
N ILE A 88 2.14 -22.76 -19.08
CA ILE A 88 0.72 -22.51 -18.79
C ILE A 88 0.02 -23.78 -18.33
N LEU A 89 0.25 -24.92 -19.03
CA LEU A 89 -0.34 -26.19 -18.66
C LEU A 89 0.15 -26.66 -17.29
N GLY A 90 1.45 -26.56 -17.01
CA GLY A 90 2.03 -26.88 -15.71
C GLY A 90 1.50 -26.00 -14.57
N MET A 91 1.34 -24.69 -14.82
CA MET A 91 0.71 -23.78 -13.86
C MET A 91 -0.77 -24.14 -13.62
N ARG A 92 -1.52 -24.52 -14.66
CA ARG A 92 -2.92 -24.96 -14.55
C ARG A 92 -3.06 -26.28 -13.81
N THR A 93 -2.20 -27.26 -14.09
CA THR A 93 -2.23 -28.54 -13.37
C THR A 93 -1.83 -28.34 -11.91
N ALA A 94 -0.80 -27.53 -11.62
CA ALA A 94 -0.42 -27.18 -10.25
C ALA A 94 -1.55 -26.48 -9.48
N LEU A 95 -2.25 -25.53 -10.11
CA LEU A 95 -3.43 -24.88 -9.54
C LEU A 95 -4.55 -25.90 -9.25
N TRP A 96 -4.84 -26.78 -10.21
CA TRP A 96 -5.86 -27.82 -10.05
C TRP A 96 -5.52 -28.79 -8.90
N LEU A 97 -4.26 -29.23 -8.81
CA LEU A 97 -3.74 -30.05 -7.72
C LEU A 97 -3.86 -29.33 -6.37
N ARG A 98 -3.53 -28.03 -6.30
CA ARG A 98 -3.64 -27.21 -5.08
C ARG A 98 -5.10 -27.06 -4.64
N ASN A 99 -6.01 -26.72 -5.55
CA ASN A 99 -7.44 -26.58 -5.25
C ASN A 99 -8.09 -27.90 -4.81
N ARG A 100 -7.59 -29.04 -5.32
CA ARG A 100 -8.04 -30.36 -4.91
C ARG A 100 -7.49 -30.77 -3.54
N SER A 101 -6.28 -30.33 -3.21
CA SER A 101 -5.67 -30.51 -1.90
C SER A 101 -6.19 -29.46 -0.91
N LYS A 102 -7.47 -29.60 -0.50
CA LYS A 102 -8.09 -28.75 0.53
C LYS A 102 -7.37 -28.78 1.90
N ASN A 103 -6.39 -29.67 2.08
CA ASN A 103 -5.61 -29.85 3.30
C ASN A 103 -4.20 -29.24 3.27
N ALA A 104 -3.82 -28.52 2.20
CA ALA A 104 -2.48 -27.94 2.05
C ALA A 104 -2.44 -26.42 2.27
N ALA A 105 -3.43 -25.83 2.97
CA ALA A 105 -3.22 -24.50 3.51
C ALA A 105 -2.08 -24.60 4.54
N PRO A 106 -1.00 -23.81 4.41
CA PRO A 106 0.05 -23.82 5.42
C PRO A 106 -0.59 -23.50 6.78
N SER A 107 -0.27 -24.29 7.80
CA SER A 107 -0.73 -24.06 9.17
C SER A 107 -0.22 -22.67 9.60
N ARG A 108 -1.11 -21.67 9.61
CA ARG A 108 -0.78 -20.36 10.18
C ARG A 108 -0.63 -20.56 11.68
N THR A 109 0.57 -20.31 12.18
CA THR A 109 0.82 -20.31 13.62
C THR A 109 0.15 -19.10 14.24
N GLU A 110 -0.48 -19.26 15.39
CA GLU A 110 -1.07 -18.13 16.11
C GLU A 110 0.02 -17.12 16.54
N PRO A 111 -0.24 -15.81 16.42
CA PRO A 111 0.66 -14.79 16.95
C PRO A 111 0.79 -14.90 18.48
N PHE A 112 1.97 -14.61 19.00
CA PHE A 112 2.24 -14.57 20.44
C PHE A 112 2.99 -13.30 20.84
N ASP A 113 2.79 -12.86 22.08
CA ASP A 113 3.40 -11.62 22.57
C ASP A 113 4.68 -11.85 23.37
N VAL A 114 5.68 -11.04 23.08
CA VAL A 114 6.96 -10.99 23.79
C VAL A 114 7.08 -9.66 24.54
N PRO A 115 7.38 -9.66 25.85
CA PRO A 115 7.54 -8.43 26.62
C PRO A 115 8.77 -7.64 26.15
N ILE A 116 8.64 -6.31 26.04
CA ILE A 116 9.77 -5.43 25.74
C ILE A 116 10.42 -5.02 27.07
N PRO A 117 11.70 -5.41 27.34
CA PRO A 117 12.30 -5.26 28.68
C PRO A 117 12.35 -3.83 29.21
N GLU A 118 12.46 -2.83 28.33
CA GLU A 118 12.68 -1.43 28.70
C GLU A 118 11.39 -0.59 28.81
N SER A 119 10.27 -1.03 28.23
CA SER A 119 9.06 -0.22 28.16
C SER A 119 7.92 -0.66 29.10
N GLY A 120 8.19 -1.62 30.00
CA GLY A 120 7.35 -2.02 31.14
C GLY A 120 6.00 -2.68 30.82
N SER A 121 5.26 -2.15 29.84
CA SER A 121 3.93 -2.59 29.42
C SER A 121 3.82 -2.91 27.93
N SER A 122 4.73 -2.41 27.08
CA SER A 122 4.65 -2.67 25.64
C SER A 122 5.07 -4.10 25.31
N ARG A 123 4.34 -4.71 24.38
CA ARG A 123 4.57 -6.08 23.91
C ARG A 123 4.87 -6.04 22.42
N CYS A 124 5.75 -6.93 21.97
CA CYS A 124 6.01 -7.16 20.56
C CYS A 124 5.33 -8.46 20.15
N GLY A 125 4.35 -8.36 19.26
CA GLY A 125 3.73 -9.50 18.61
C GLY A 125 4.71 -10.16 17.65
N MET A 126 4.81 -11.49 17.74
CA MET A 126 5.62 -12.29 16.83
C MET A 126 4.78 -13.45 16.29
N ARG A 127 5.06 -13.87 15.06
CA ARG A 127 4.40 -15.03 14.45
C ARG A 127 5.39 -15.83 13.62
N TRP A 128 5.24 -17.16 13.62
CA TRP A 128 5.95 -18.00 12.67
C TRP A 128 5.28 -17.99 11.30
N ASP A 129 6.09 -17.77 10.26
CA ASP A 129 5.73 -17.88 8.85
C ASP A 129 6.69 -18.85 8.16
N GLY A 130 6.36 -20.15 8.24
CA GLY A 130 7.25 -21.22 7.82
C GLY A 130 8.55 -21.21 8.63
N ARG A 131 9.67 -20.91 7.97
CA ARG A 131 11.00 -20.82 8.62
C ARG A 131 11.31 -19.45 9.22
N TYR A 132 10.50 -18.44 8.93
CA TYR A 132 10.77 -17.07 9.33
C TYR A 132 9.96 -16.72 10.57
N LEU A 133 10.59 -16.00 11.50
CA LEU A 133 9.89 -15.32 12.58
C LEU A 133 9.55 -13.90 12.09
N ILE A 134 8.27 -13.54 12.08
CA ILE A 134 7.81 -12.24 11.61
C ILE A 134 7.43 -11.34 12.77
N THR A 135 7.73 -10.05 12.62
CA THR A 135 7.25 -8.97 13.48
C THR A 135 6.69 -7.86 12.60
N MET A 136 5.69 -7.12 13.10
CA MET A 136 5.00 -6.10 12.33
C MET A 136 5.06 -4.74 13.04
N LEU A 137 5.35 -3.70 12.29
CA LEU A 137 5.30 -2.31 12.73
C LEU A 137 4.20 -1.58 11.97
N MET A 138 3.48 -0.67 12.62
CA MET A 138 2.60 0.27 11.96
C MET A 138 3.28 1.64 11.87
N LEU A 139 3.19 2.26 10.71
CA LEU A 139 3.71 3.59 10.44
C LEU A 139 2.56 4.58 10.39
N ASP A 140 2.76 5.73 11.00
CA ASP A 140 1.78 6.79 11.06
C ASP A 140 2.46 8.17 10.90
N SER A 141 1.67 9.17 10.49
CA SER A 141 2.14 10.55 10.40
C SER A 141 2.19 11.17 11.79
N ALA A 142 3.27 11.87 12.12
CA ALA A 142 3.40 12.58 13.38
C ALA A 142 2.42 13.77 13.50
N ALA A 143 2.09 14.39 12.37
CA ALA A 143 1.21 15.55 12.29
C ALA A 143 0.32 15.47 11.03
N VAL A 144 -0.80 16.20 11.06
CA VAL A 144 -1.65 16.38 9.90
C VAL A 144 -1.02 17.41 8.97
N THR A 145 -0.86 17.05 7.71
CA THR A 145 -0.27 17.90 6.68
C THR A 145 -1.07 17.73 5.39
N PRO A 146 -1.25 18.78 4.59
CA PRO A 146 -1.94 18.65 3.32
C PRO A 146 -1.08 17.83 2.36
N THR A 147 -1.77 17.10 1.48
CA THR A 147 -1.18 16.34 0.40
C THR A 147 -1.52 17.02 -0.91
N LEU A 148 -0.50 17.34 -1.70
CA LEU A 148 -0.70 17.85 -3.06
C LEU A 148 -0.83 16.66 -4.02
N LEU A 149 -1.89 16.69 -4.81
CA LEU A 149 -2.27 15.66 -5.76
C LEU A 149 -2.09 16.22 -7.18
N ASP A 150 -1.16 15.64 -7.92
CA ASP A 150 -1.06 15.80 -9.37
C ASP A 150 -1.55 14.50 -10.04
N THR A 151 -1.88 14.59 -11.32
CA THR A 151 -2.23 13.46 -12.18
C THR A 151 -1.16 12.35 -12.20
N THR A 152 0.12 12.70 -12.06
CA THR A 152 1.23 11.75 -12.13
C THR A 152 1.96 11.55 -10.81
N ASP A 153 1.82 12.46 -9.85
CA ASP A 153 2.57 12.41 -8.59
C ASP A 153 1.73 12.81 -7.38
N VAL A 154 2.16 12.34 -6.21
CA VAL A 154 1.57 12.65 -4.92
C VAL A 154 2.65 13.20 -4.01
N HIS A 155 2.58 14.49 -3.71
CA HIS A 155 3.50 15.11 -2.77
C HIS A 155 2.87 15.13 -1.38
N SER A 156 3.33 14.20 -0.55
CA SER A 156 3.04 14.18 0.88
C SER A 156 4.33 14.44 1.64
N PRO A 157 4.35 15.34 2.65
CA PRO A 157 5.55 15.60 3.42
C PRO A 157 5.90 14.42 4.35
N SER A 158 4.93 13.62 4.76
CA SER A 158 5.13 12.43 5.59
C SER A 158 5.35 11.18 4.72
N THR A 159 6.60 10.92 4.34
CA THR A 159 6.99 9.73 3.55
C THR A 159 8.13 8.96 4.18
N ILE A 160 8.19 7.66 3.89
CA ILE A 160 9.38 6.82 4.16
C ILE A 160 10.17 6.59 2.88
N SER A 161 11.49 6.76 2.97
CA SER A 161 12.40 6.38 1.88
C SER A 161 12.69 4.88 1.93
N LEU A 162 12.62 4.20 0.78
CA LEU A 162 13.04 2.80 0.70
C LEU A 162 14.56 2.63 0.92
N ALA A 163 15.37 3.69 0.86
CA ALA A 163 16.78 3.60 1.26
C ALA A 163 16.95 3.40 2.78
N ASP A 164 16.13 4.05 3.59
CA ASP A 164 16.16 3.86 5.05
C ASP A 164 15.72 2.44 5.40
N VAL A 165 14.68 1.93 4.72
CA VAL A 165 14.21 0.55 4.89
C VAL A 165 15.24 -0.47 4.35
N ALA A 166 15.87 -0.21 3.21
CA ALA A 166 16.91 -1.07 2.64
C ALA A 166 18.12 -1.16 3.57
N GLY A 167 18.49 -0.03 4.19
CA GLY A 167 19.53 0.02 5.22
C GLY A 167 19.19 -0.78 6.49
N CYS A 168 17.91 -1.12 6.72
CA CYS A 168 17.47 -1.97 7.82
C CYS A 168 17.52 -3.48 7.51
N VAL A 169 17.75 -3.87 6.24
CA VAL A 169 17.83 -5.29 5.86
C VAL A 169 19.09 -5.94 6.46
N SER A 170 20.21 -5.22 6.53
CA SER A 170 21.43 -5.68 7.15
C SER A 170 21.80 -4.74 8.31
N GLN A 171 21.75 -5.26 9.53
CA GLN A 171 21.89 -4.50 10.78
C GLN A 171 23.03 -5.05 11.63
N PHE A 172 24.23 -4.48 11.51
CA PHE A 172 25.40 -4.94 12.30
C PHE A 172 25.57 -6.47 12.23
N ASP A 173 25.31 -7.17 13.33
CA ASP A 173 25.41 -8.61 13.51
C ASP A 173 24.17 -9.40 13.03
N ILE A 174 23.05 -8.73 12.75
CA ILE A 174 21.77 -9.32 12.37
C ILE A 174 21.43 -9.00 10.91
N ARG A 175 20.94 -9.98 10.16
CA ARG A 175 20.45 -9.82 8.78
C ARG A 175 19.00 -10.29 8.69
N LEU A 176 18.12 -9.40 8.26
CA LEU A 176 16.73 -9.76 7.97
C LEU A 176 16.66 -10.47 6.62
N ALA A 177 15.86 -11.52 6.55
CA ALA A 177 15.62 -12.25 5.31
C ALA A 177 14.82 -11.40 4.29
N ALA A 178 13.93 -10.55 4.80
CA ALA A 178 13.21 -9.57 4.01
C ALA A 178 12.58 -8.49 4.90
N VAL A 179 12.35 -7.33 4.32
CA VAL A 179 11.53 -6.26 4.89
C VAL A 179 10.44 -5.90 3.88
N ASP A 180 9.18 -6.08 4.26
CA ASP A 180 8.02 -5.78 3.43
C ASP A 180 7.39 -4.47 3.88
N VAL A 181 7.36 -3.47 3.01
CA VAL A 181 6.52 -2.28 3.17
C VAL A 181 5.17 -2.59 2.52
N ILE A 182 4.12 -2.70 3.32
CA ILE A 182 2.76 -2.97 2.88
C ILE A 182 1.96 -1.68 3.07
N ALA A 183 1.56 -1.04 1.97
CA ALA A 183 0.63 0.06 1.98
C ALA A 183 -0.74 -0.45 1.54
N HIS A 184 -1.73 -0.39 2.41
CA HIS A 184 -3.13 -0.68 2.09
C HIS A 184 -3.89 0.64 2.10
N GLY A 185 -4.58 0.95 1.00
CA GLY A 185 -5.27 2.21 0.86
C GLY A 185 -6.66 2.04 0.26
N VAL A 186 -7.55 2.89 0.72
CA VAL A 186 -8.95 2.95 0.29
C VAL A 186 -9.19 4.33 -0.27
N ARG A 187 -9.72 4.37 -1.51
CA ARG A 187 -10.04 5.63 -2.19
C ARG A 187 -11.34 6.22 -1.66
N THR A 188 -12.33 5.37 -1.43
CA THR A 188 -13.66 5.70 -0.90
C THR A 188 -14.23 4.50 -0.14
N ASP A 189 -14.82 4.72 1.03
CA ASP A 189 -15.51 3.67 1.81
C ASP A 189 -16.94 4.06 2.23
N GLY A 190 -17.45 5.18 1.69
CA GLY A 190 -18.80 5.65 1.99
C GLY A 190 -19.92 4.86 1.28
N PRO A 191 -21.19 5.22 1.56
CA PRO A 191 -22.36 4.73 0.85
C PRO A 191 -22.22 4.89 -0.68
N HIS A 192 -22.80 3.96 -1.46
CA HIS A 192 -22.55 3.88 -2.90
C HIS A 192 -22.92 5.15 -3.69
N ASN A 193 -24.03 5.80 -3.34
CA ASN A 193 -24.47 7.08 -3.92
C ASN A 193 -23.43 8.20 -3.68
N VAL A 194 -22.99 8.37 -2.43
CA VAL A 194 -22.03 9.42 -2.04
C VAL A 194 -20.62 9.12 -2.56
N ALA A 195 -20.16 7.87 -2.43
CA ALA A 195 -18.86 7.44 -2.94
C ALA A 195 -18.77 7.55 -4.47
N GLY A 196 -19.86 7.26 -5.18
CA GLY A 196 -19.95 7.43 -6.63
C GLY A 196 -19.78 8.90 -7.06
N LEU A 197 -20.45 9.82 -6.36
CA LEU A 197 -20.31 11.26 -6.59
C LEU A 197 -18.88 11.75 -6.33
N TYR A 198 -18.29 11.37 -5.20
CA TYR A 198 -16.93 11.76 -4.86
C TYR A 198 -15.87 11.17 -5.80
N LYS A 199 -16.07 9.94 -6.31
CA LYS A 199 -15.19 9.36 -7.34
C LYS A 199 -15.18 10.18 -8.63
N LYS A 200 -16.33 10.78 -9.03
CA LYS A 200 -16.39 11.68 -10.19
C LYS A 200 -15.58 12.94 -9.97
N LEU A 201 -15.68 13.55 -8.79
CA LEU A 201 -14.84 14.70 -8.39
C LEU A 201 -13.36 14.37 -8.47
N LEU A 202 -12.95 13.22 -7.91
CA LEU A 202 -11.53 12.83 -7.90
C LEU A 202 -10.96 12.59 -9.30
N GLY A 203 -11.79 12.17 -10.26
CA GLY A 203 -11.34 11.88 -11.63
C GLY A 203 -10.11 10.96 -11.67
N PRO A 204 -9.03 11.33 -12.39
CA PRO A 204 -7.82 10.53 -12.50
C PRO A 204 -6.82 10.74 -11.35
N LEU A 205 -7.15 11.52 -10.31
CA LEU A 205 -6.19 11.81 -9.25
C LEU A 205 -5.83 10.54 -8.45
N PRO A 206 -4.52 10.28 -8.20
CA PRO A 206 -3.99 9.17 -7.39
C PRO A 206 -4.24 9.39 -5.89
N ALA A 207 -5.49 9.56 -5.50
CA ALA A 207 -5.91 9.80 -4.13
C ALA A 207 -6.25 8.48 -3.42
N ALA A 208 -5.65 8.26 -2.24
CA ALA A 208 -6.06 7.25 -1.28
C ALA A 208 -6.48 7.96 0.01
N ALA A 209 -7.80 8.07 0.23
CA ALA A 209 -8.34 8.86 1.32
C ALA A 209 -7.87 8.35 2.68
N SER A 210 -7.92 7.03 2.88
CA SER A 210 -7.24 6.36 3.98
C SER A 210 -6.13 5.49 3.45
N ARG A 211 -5.01 5.44 4.18
CA ARG A 211 -3.90 4.55 3.91
C ARG A 211 -3.27 4.14 5.22
N THR A 212 -3.16 2.84 5.40
CA THR A 212 -2.43 2.24 6.51
C THR A 212 -1.17 1.62 5.94
N VAL A 213 -0.02 1.96 6.53
CA VAL A 213 1.27 1.41 6.13
C VAL A 213 1.84 0.56 7.25
N TRP A 214 2.14 -0.69 6.90
CA TRP A 214 2.80 -1.62 7.79
C TRP A 214 4.17 -2.02 7.27
N LEU A 215 5.08 -2.29 8.21
CA LEU A 215 6.37 -2.87 7.93
C LEU A 215 6.43 -4.27 8.52
N VAL A 216 6.57 -5.29 7.68
CA VAL A 216 6.74 -6.68 8.13
C VAL A 216 8.21 -7.06 8.03
N LEU A 217 8.82 -7.34 9.16
CA LEU A 217 10.21 -7.79 9.26
C LEU A 217 10.23 -9.31 9.29
N ARG A 218 10.97 -9.94 8.38
CA ARG A 218 11.15 -11.39 8.32
C ARG A 218 12.54 -11.75 8.81
N PHE A 219 12.61 -12.38 9.98
CA PHE A 219 13.84 -12.86 10.58
C PHE A 219 14.03 -14.35 10.28
N ASP A 220 15.21 -14.74 9.79
CA ASP A 220 15.58 -16.15 9.62
C ASP A 220 16.57 -16.57 10.72
N PRO A 221 16.16 -17.43 11.66
CA PRO A 221 17.05 -17.89 12.72
C PRO A 221 18.31 -18.59 12.19
N LEU A 222 18.21 -19.29 11.05
CA LEU A 222 19.33 -20.06 10.50
C LEU A 222 20.41 -19.15 9.91
N ASP A 223 20.04 -18.01 9.32
CA ASP A 223 21.01 -17.03 8.79
C ASP A 223 21.66 -16.20 9.91
N ASN A 224 21.09 -16.23 11.12
CA ASN A 224 21.48 -15.39 12.25
C ASN A 224 22.00 -16.17 13.46
N ALA A 225 22.40 -17.42 13.29
CA ALA A 225 22.84 -18.30 14.38
C ALA A 225 23.90 -17.68 15.29
N GLY A 226 24.91 -16.98 14.73
CA GLY A 226 25.94 -16.32 15.54
C GLY A 226 25.42 -15.16 16.40
N ALA A 227 24.43 -14.40 15.91
CA ALA A 227 23.80 -13.34 16.69
C ALA A 227 22.91 -13.89 17.81
N ILE A 228 22.31 -15.06 17.58
CA ILE A 228 21.51 -15.81 18.57
C ILE A 228 22.41 -16.36 19.68
N GLU A 229 23.54 -16.97 19.31
CA GLU A 229 24.53 -17.50 20.25
C GLU A 229 25.02 -16.42 21.22
N ASN A 230 25.37 -15.24 20.70
CA ASN A 230 25.79 -14.09 21.50
C ASN A 230 24.71 -13.58 22.49
N ARG A 231 23.45 -14.03 22.35
CA ARG A 231 22.29 -13.60 23.15
C ARG A 231 21.66 -14.73 23.96
N GLY A 232 22.34 -15.88 24.09
CA GLY A 232 21.92 -17.01 24.91
C GLY A 232 21.75 -18.33 24.15
N GLY A 233 21.85 -18.33 22.81
CA GLY A 233 21.91 -19.53 21.96
C GLY A 233 20.60 -20.33 21.82
N ASP A 234 19.68 -20.19 22.76
CA ASP A 234 18.43 -20.93 22.83
C ASP A 234 17.24 -20.21 22.15
N GLN A 235 16.03 -20.73 22.38
CA GLN A 235 14.79 -20.12 21.89
C GLN A 235 14.62 -18.69 22.42
N GLU A 236 15.06 -18.41 23.64
CA GLU A 236 15.01 -17.07 24.22
C GLU A 236 16.01 -16.14 23.53
N GLY A 237 17.22 -16.61 23.25
CA GLY A 237 18.22 -15.89 22.45
C GLY A 237 17.72 -15.55 21.05
N MET A 238 16.99 -16.45 20.40
CA MET A 238 16.35 -16.21 19.11
C MET A 238 15.28 -15.11 19.18
N ILE A 239 14.36 -15.21 20.14
CA ILE A 239 13.30 -14.21 20.36
C ILE A 239 13.91 -12.84 20.69
N ARG A 240 14.92 -12.81 21.58
CA ARG A 240 15.66 -11.58 21.92
C ARG A 240 16.35 -10.98 20.69
N THR A 241 16.95 -11.81 19.84
CA THR A 241 17.62 -11.35 18.61
C THR A 241 16.62 -10.72 17.64
N ALA A 242 15.48 -11.38 17.41
CA ALA A 242 14.42 -10.83 16.57
C ALA A 242 13.87 -9.51 17.15
N LEU A 243 13.59 -9.47 18.46
CA LEU A 243 13.14 -8.26 19.15
C LEU A 243 14.13 -7.09 19.01
N VAL A 244 15.43 -7.36 19.19
CA VAL A 244 16.49 -6.36 19.00
C VAL A 244 16.49 -5.83 17.57
N ALA A 245 16.36 -6.71 16.57
CA ALA A 245 16.28 -6.30 15.17
C ALA A 245 15.07 -5.38 14.93
N THR A 246 13.89 -5.76 15.44
CA THR A 246 12.65 -4.97 15.32
C THR A 246 12.78 -3.59 15.96
N ARG A 247 13.33 -3.52 17.18
CA ARG A 247 13.56 -2.24 17.88
C ARG A 247 14.55 -1.35 17.14
N ARG A 248 15.63 -1.91 16.60
CA ARG A 248 16.60 -1.16 15.78
C ARG A 248 15.95 -0.53 14.55
N VAL A 249 15.07 -1.26 13.86
CA VAL A 249 14.30 -0.69 12.73
C VAL A 249 13.39 0.44 13.21
N ALA A 250 12.61 0.20 14.27
CA ALA A 250 11.70 1.21 14.80
C ALA A 250 12.44 2.50 15.19
N SER A 251 13.51 2.40 15.99
CA SER A 251 14.33 3.55 16.41
C SER A 251 14.92 4.31 15.22
N ARG A 252 15.38 3.60 14.18
CA ARG A 252 15.94 4.23 12.98
C ARG A 252 14.88 5.03 12.21
N LEU A 253 13.67 4.49 12.06
CA LEU A 253 12.57 5.18 11.38
C LEU A 253 12.03 6.35 12.21
N THR A 254 11.96 6.23 13.54
CA THR A 254 11.58 7.34 14.42
C THR A 254 12.55 8.50 14.34
N THR A 255 13.85 8.23 14.20
CA THR A 255 14.89 9.27 13.99
C THR A 255 14.70 10.04 12.67
N ARG A 256 13.93 9.50 11.73
CA ARG A 256 13.57 10.13 10.45
C ARG A 256 12.22 10.87 10.49
N GLY A 257 11.64 11.08 11.67
CA GLY A 257 10.39 11.84 11.84
C GLY A 257 9.10 11.05 11.59
N VAL A 258 9.18 9.72 11.49
CA VAL A 258 8.00 8.84 11.30
C VAL A 258 7.55 8.26 12.63
N ARG A 259 6.26 8.31 12.94
CA ARG A 259 5.71 7.64 14.13
C ARG A 259 5.64 6.15 13.84
N VAL A 260 6.26 5.34 14.71
CA VAL A 260 6.31 3.88 14.55
C VAL A 260 5.79 3.24 15.82
N SER A 261 4.81 2.36 15.68
CA SER A 261 4.35 1.48 16.75
C SER A 261 4.66 0.03 16.43
N VAL A 262 5.19 -0.69 17.42
CA VAL A 262 5.37 -2.15 17.33
C VAL A 262 4.03 -2.79 17.64
N LEU A 263 3.50 -3.61 16.73
CA LEU A 263 2.20 -4.25 16.94
C LEU A 263 2.30 -5.42 17.91
N THR A 264 1.29 -5.55 18.76
CA THR A 264 1.04 -6.74 19.59
C THR A 264 0.53 -7.91 18.75
N ALA A 265 0.47 -9.11 19.33
CA ALA A 265 -0.07 -10.31 18.71
C ALA A 265 -1.51 -10.11 18.22
N ALA A 266 -2.35 -9.46 19.03
CA ALA A 266 -3.73 -9.16 18.70
C ALA A 266 -3.84 -8.13 17.56
N GLU A 267 -3.05 -7.05 17.61
CA GLU A 267 -3.03 -6.04 16.54
C GLU A 267 -2.47 -6.59 15.23
N LEU A 268 -1.48 -7.48 15.28
CA LEU A 268 -0.95 -8.18 14.11
C LEU A 268 -2.04 -9.04 13.46
N ALA A 269 -2.80 -9.81 14.26
CA ALA A 269 -3.92 -10.59 13.77
C ALA A 269 -5.02 -9.69 13.15
N ALA A 270 -5.35 -8.59 13.82
CA ALA A 270 -6.33 -7.62 13.33
C ALA A 270 -5.89 -6.96 12.01
N ALA A 271 -4.61 -6.60 11.89
CA ALA A 271 -4.08 -6.03 10.66
C ALA A 271 -4.12 -7.02 9.48
N GLU A 272 -3.82 -8.30 9.73
CA GLU A 272 -3.97 -9.36 8.72
C GLU A 272 -5.44 -9.60 8.32
N ALA A 273 -6.35 -9.60 9.29
CA ALA A 273 -7.78 -9.76 9.06
C ALA A 273 -8.34 -8.58 8.25
N ALA A 274 -8.01 -7.34 8.64
CA ALA A 274 -8.39 -6.13 7.91
C ALA A 274 -7.85 -6.13 6.47
N ALA A 275 -6.61 -6.56 6.26
CA ALA A 275 -6.02 -6.71 4.92
C ALA A 275 -6.71 -7.81 4.08
N LEU A 276 -7.57 -8.65 4.67
CA LEU A 276 -8.34 -9.69 4.01
C LEU A 276 -9.85 -9.49 4.16
N HIS A 277 -10.32 -8.28 4.47
CA HIS A 277 -11.75 -7.96 4.65
C HIS A 277 -12.44 -8.90 5.64
N ASP A 278 -11.76 -9.17 6.77
CA ASP A 278 -12.20 -10.05 7.86
C ASP A 278 -12.62 -11.46 7.40
N THR A 279 -12.08 -11.90 6.27
CA THR A 279 -12.35 -13.22 5.70
C THR A 279 -11.21 -14.19 6.01
N GLU A 280 -11.55 -15.36 6.54
CA GLU A 280 -10.60 -16.43 6.76
C GLU A 280 -9.93 -16.90 5.47
N VAL A 281 -8.63 -17.19 5.54
CA VAL A 281 -7.80 -17.65 4.41
C VAL A 281 -8.36 -18.92 3.73
N ALA A 282 -9.11 -19.75 4.45
CA ALA A 282 -9.73 -20.97 3.93
C ALA A 282 -10.95 -20.72 3.03
N GLN A 283 -11.63 -19.58 3.19
CA GLN A 283 -12.84 -19.24 2.45
C GLN A 283 -12.52 -18.67 1.05
N TRP A 284 -11.26 -18.29 0.81
CA TRP A 284 -10.79 -17.81 -0.48
C TRP A 284 -10.55 -18.96 -1.46
N SER A 285 -11.26 -18.92 -2.58
CA SER A 285 -11.11 -19.84 -3.72
C SER A 285 -10.22 -19.21 -4.79
N GLU A 286 -9.26 -19.97 -5.32
CA GLU A 286 -8.33 -19.45 -6.32
C GLU A 286 -8.73 -19.85 -7.73
N ASP A 287 -8.96 -18.84 -8.56
CA ASP A 287 -9.13 -18.95 -10.00
C ASP A 287 -7.82 -18.64 -10.73
N TRP A 288 -7.81 -18.84 -12.05
CA TRP A 288 -6.61 -18.63 -12.86
C TRP A 288 -6.06 -17.21 -12.77
N ARG A 289 -6.91 -16.19 -12.65
CA ARG A 289 -6.50 -14.77 -12.63
C ARG A 289 -6.74 -14.10 -11.30
N THR A 290 -7.69 -14.59 -10.51
CA THR A 290 -8.20 -13.89 -9.34
C THR A 290 -8.42 -14.85 -8.18
N LEU A 291 -8.56 -14.29 -6.99
CA LEU A 291 -8.85 -15.01 -5.77
C LEU A 291 -10.19 -14.49 -5.25
N ARG A 292 -11.17 -15.38 -5.11
CA ARG A 292 -12.58 -15.01 -4.93
C ARG A 292 -13.12 -15.51 -3.60
N ASN A 293 -13.89 -14.65 -2.97
CA ASN A 293 -14.84 -14.93 -1.91
C ASN A 293 -16.23 -14.46 -2.39
N ASN A 294 -17.31 -14.90 -1.73
CA ASN A 294 -18.71 -14.65 -2.07
C ASN A 294 -19.04 -13.19 -2.43
N SER A 295 -18.37 -12.20 -1.85
CA SER A 295 -18.59 -10.77 -2.10
C SER A 295 -17.39 -10.01 -2.68
N MET A 296 -16.19 -10.62 -2.66
CA MET A 296 -14.92 -9.94 -2.91
C MET A 296 -14.04 -10.71 -3.88
N GLU A 297 -13.35 -9.97 -4.74
CA GLU A 297 -12.37 -10.49 -5.67
C GLU A 297 -11.04 -9.77 -5.50
N LEU A 298 -9.97 -10.54 -5.31
CA LEU A 298 -8.61 -10.05 -5.16
C LEU A 298 -7.83 -10.40 -6.41
N THR A 299 -7.24 -9.40 -7.06
CA THR A 299 -6.40 -9.60 -8.24
C THR A 299 -4.99 -9.07 -8.00
N GLY A 300 -3.99 -9.93 -8.16
CA GLY A 300 -2.58 -9.61 -7.97
C GLY A 300 -1.84 -9.33 -9.27
N TYR A 301 -1.02 -8.28 -9.24
CA TYR A 301 -0.17 -7.81 -10.32
C TYR A 301 1.24 -7.54 -9.80
N THR A 302 2.26 -7.74 -10.63
CA THR A 302 3.63 -7.31 -10.34
C THR A 302 3.98 -6.07 -11.17
N ILE A 303 4.75 -5.16 -10.58
CA ILE A 303 5.36 -4.04 -11.31
C ILE A 303 6.69 -4.55 -11.87
N PRO A 304 6.88 -4.60 -13.20
CA PRO A 304 8.14 -5.05 -13.77
C PRO A 304 9.27 -4.05 -13.43
N PRO A 305 10.51 -4.50 -13.22
CA PRO A 305 11.60 -3.65 -12.75
C PRO A 305 11.92 -2.48 -13.71
N ALA A 306 11.64 -2.63 -15.00
CA ALA A 306 11.82 -1.58 -16.00
C ALA A 306 10.78 -0.43 -15.93
N ARG A 307 9.68 -0.65 -15.21
CA ARG A 307 8.59 0.33 -15.01
C ARG A 307 8.47 0.76 -13.55
N LEU A 308 9.35 0.26 -12.68
CA LEU A 308 9.30 0.58 -11.26
C LEU A 308 9.94 1.96 -11.04
N ASP A 309 9.09 2.98 -10.97
CA ASP A 309 9.41 4.36 -10.63
C ASP A 309 8.40 4.92 -9.61
N SER A 310 8.62 6.15 -9.12
CA SER A 310 7.70 6.81 -8.18
C SER A 310 6.34 7.11 -8.80
N GLY A 311 6.29 7.43 -10.09
CA GLY A 311 5.06 7.74 -10.82
C GLY A 311 4.09 6.57 -10.84
N VAL A 312 4.57 5.34 -11.13
CA VAL A 312 3.72 4.14 -11.07
C VAL A 312 3.29 3.82 -9.64
N LEU A 313 4.15 4.02 -8.63
CA LEU A 313 3.80 3.84 -7.22
C LEU A 313 2.74 4.83 -6.72
N SER A 314 2.66 6.01 -7.32
CA SER A 314 1.57 6.97 -7.11
C SER A 314 0.33 6.58 -7.93
N ALA A 315 0.51 6.26 -9.20
CA ALA A 315 -0.60 5.99 -10.12
C ALA A 315 -1.40 4.72 -9.79
N VAL A 316 -0.84 3.73 -9.09
CA VAL A 316 -1.61 2.54 -8.63
C VAL A 316 -2.81 2.89 -7.75
N TRP A 317 -2.82 4.06 -7.10
CA TRP A 317 -3.94 4.54 -6.28
C TRP A 317 -5.12 5.06 -7.12
N THR A 318 -4.95 5.18 -8.45
CA THR A 318 -6.05 5.47 -9.39
C THR A 318 -6.88 4.23 -9.74
N LEU A 319 -6.36 3.03 -9.45
CA LEU A 319 -7.03 1.79 -9.82
C LEU A 319 -8.43 1.73 -9.18
N PRO A 320 -9.48 1.45 -9.98
CA PRO A 320 -10.82 1.36 -9.45
C PRO A 320 -10.97 0.10 -8.59
N GLY A 321 -11.56 0.25 -7.40
CA GLY A 321 -11.81 -0.87 -6.51
C GLY A 321 -12.34 -0.42 -5.16
N LYS A 322 -12.58 -1.41 -4.28
CA LYS A 322 -12.83 -1.18 -2.85
C LYS A 322 -11.52 -0.77 -2.17
N SER A 323 -10.42 -1.47 -2.43
CA SER A 323 -9.11 -1.10 -1.88
C SER A 323 -7.96 -1.56 -2.78
N VAL A 324 -6.81 -0.93 -2.61
CA VAL A 324 -5.55 -1.29 -3.27
C VAL A 324 -4.50 -1.56 -2.20
N LEU A 325 -3.77 -2.66 -2.34
CA LEU A 325 -2.63 -2.99 -1.47
C LEU A 325 -1.37 -3.06 -2.32
N THR A 326 -0.36 -2.26 -1.97
CA THR A 326 0.96 -2.32 -2.56
C THR A 326 1.93 -2.94 -1.55
N ARG A 327 2.64 -4.00 -1.95
CA ARG A 327 3.72 -4.62 -1.16
C ARG A 327 5.04 -4.42 -1.87
N LEU A 328 5.95 -3.71 -1.21
CA LEU A 328 7.32 -3.48 -1.63
C LEU A 328 8.24 -4.31 -0.74
N ARG A 329 8.77 -5.41 -1.27
CA ARG A 329 9.62 -6.35 -0.54
C ARG A 329 11.09 -6.09 -0.88
N LEU A 330 11.87 -5.76 0.14
CA LEU A 330 13.31 -5.62 0.09
C LEU A 330 13.97 -6.88 0.64
N THR A 331 14.76 -7.57 -0.18
CA THR A 331 15.50 -8.77 0.22
C THR A 331 17.00 -8.58 0.02
N PRO A 332 17.85 -9.13 0.90
CA PRO A 332 19.28 -9.07 0.72
C PRO A 332 19.68 -9.82 -0.56
N GLN A 333 20.60 -9.26 -1.34
CA GLN A 333 21.15 -9.92 -2.51
C GLN A 333 22.45 -10.66 -2.14
N SER A 334 22.60 -11.90 -2.64
CA SER A 334 23.89 -12.59 -2.55
C SER A 334 24.76 -12.19 -3.73
N GLU A 335 25.86 -11.50 -3.49
CA GLU A 335 26.80 -11.05 -4.54
C GLU A 335 27.70 -12.18 -5.06
N SER A 336 27.78 -13.32 -4.36
CA SER A 336 28.39 -14.56 -4.86
C SER A 336 27.85 -15.79 -4.14
N ASN A 337 28.03 -16.97 -4.72
CA ASN A 337 27.79 -18.26 -4.05
C ASN A 337 28.90 -18.60 -3.04
N THR A 338 29.87 -17.71 -2.81
CA THR A 338 30.95 -17.94 -1.86
C THR A 338 30.40 -17.78 -0.43
N PRO A 339 30.42 -18.84 0.39
CA PRO A 339 29.97 -18.77 1.78
C PRO A 339 30.75 -17.68 2.53
N GLY A 340 30.05 -16.79 3.24
CA GLY A 340 30.66 -15.78 4.11
C GLY A 340 30.86 -14.39 3.51
N ASN A 341 30.77 -14.20 2.18
CA ASN A 341 30.79 -12.85 1.61
C ASN A 341 29.37 -12.27 1.56
N ARG A 342 29.06 -11.39 2.52
CA ARG A 342 27.75 -10.76 2.67
C ARG A 342 27.67 -9.57 1.70
N GLY A 343 27.02 -9.79 0.56
CA GLY A 343 26.70 -8.71 -0.37
C GLY A 343 25.89 -7.61 0.31
N THR A 344 26.16 -6.37 -0.07
CA THR A 344 25.49 -5.17 0.50
C THR A 344 24.31 -4.73 -0.35
N ALA A 345 24.20 -5.24 -1.58
CA ALA A 345 23.08 -4.98 -2.47
C ALA A 345 21.75 -5.56 -1.95
N VAL A 346 20.67 -4.92 -2.36
CA VAL A 346 19.30 -5.27 -2.02
C VAL A 346 18.48 -5.41 -3.30
N ALA A 347 17.60 -6.40 -3.31
CA ALA A 347 16.63 -6.65 -4.36
C ALA A 347 15.25 -6.16 -3.91
N LEU A 348 14.64 -5.27 -4.69
CA LEU A 348 13.30 -4.72 -4.49
C LEU A 348 12.31 -5.40 -5.44
N THR A 349 11.23 -5.96 -4.90
CA THR A 349 10.10 -6.47 -5.69
C THR A 349 8.83 -5.72 -5.31
N ALA A 350 7.97 -5.46 -6.29
CA ALA A 350 6.74 -4.71 -6.11
C ALA A 350 5.53 -5.51 -6.60
N LEU A 351 4.57 -5.67 -5.69
CA LEU A 351 3.29 -6.34 -5.90
C LEU A 351 2.17 -5.34 -5.64
N VAL A 352 1.18 -5.34 -6.51
CA VAL A 352 -0.07 -4.59 -6.35
C VAL A 352 -1.21 -5.60 -6.29
N ARG A 353 -2.07 -5.48 -5.29
CA ARG A 353 -3.32 -6.22 -5.16
C ARG A 353 -4.46 -5.23 -5.26
N ARG A 354 -5.40 -5.51 -6.15
CA ARG A 354 -6.63 -4.75 -6.30
C ARG A 354 -7.78 -5.58 -5.77
N ASP A 355 -8.60 -4.96 -4.92
CA ASP A 355 -9.72 -5.61 -4.26
C ASP A 355 -11.02 -4.98 -4.81
N THR A 356 -11.88 -5.79 -5.40
CA THR A 356 -13.14 -5.35 -6.02
C THR A 356 -14.33 -6.07 -5.38
N THR A 357 -15.46 -5.37 -5.28
CA THR A 357 -16.73 -5.95 -4.84
C THR A 357 -17.53 -6.44 -6.04
N GLY A 358 -18.12 -7.62 -5.92
CA GLY A 358 -18.93 -8.22 -6.98
C GLY A 358 -18.13 -9.08 -7.96
N THR A 359 -18.84 -9.84 -8.79
CA THR A 359 -18.25 -10.66 -9.84
C THR A 359 -17.99 -9.75 -11.04
N ALA A 360 -16.81 -9.14 -11.10
CA ALA A 360 -16.40 -8.52 -12.34
C ALA A 360 -16.30 -9.64 -13.37
N ASP A 361 -17.21 -9.66 -14.35
CA ASP A 361 -16.96 -10.42 -15.56
C ASP A 361 -15.58 -10.01 -16.08
N ALA A 362 -14.82 -10.98 -16.60
CA ALA A 362 -13.42 -10.86 -16.97
C ALA A 362 -13.19 -9.92 -18.18
N GLU A 363 -13.68 -8.68 -18.10
CA GLU A 363 -13.27 -7.60 -18.96
C GLU A 363 -11.76 -7.39 -18.81
N PRO A 364 -11.06 -7.10 -19.91
CA PRO A 364 -9.64 -6.80 -19.86
C PRO A 364 -9.42 -5.63 -18.91
N ASP A 365 -8.50 -5.80 -17.96
CA ASP A 365 -8.19 -4.78 -16.97
C ASP A 365 -7.31 -3.69 -17.59
N THR A 366 -7.91 -2.88 -18.45
CA THR A 366 -7.25 -1.81 -19.20
C THR A 366 -6.53 -0.84 -18.28
N ALA A 367 -7.12 -0.50 -17.13
CA ALA A 367 -6.50 0.38 -16.14
C ALA A 367 -5.17 -0.17 -15.60
N ALA A 368 -5.08 -1.47 -15.30
CA ALA A 368 -3.83 -2.08 -14.86
C ALA A 368 -2.82 -2.21 -16.01
N GLU A 369 -3.28 -2.50 -17.23
CA GLU A 369 -2.43 -2.59 -18.42
C GLU A 369 -1.83 -1.23 -18.82
N ASP A 370 -2.60 -0.14 -18.72
CA ASP A 370 -2.17 1.24 -18.99
C ASP A 370 -1.05 1.68 -18.03
N LEU A 371 -1.12 1.22 -16.77
CA LEU A 371 -0.05 1.41 -15.79
C LEU A 371 1.16 0.50 -16.03
N GLY A 372 1.06 -0.46 -16.96
CA GLY A 372 2.11 -1.43 -17.28
C GLY A 372 2.27 -2.54 -16.23
N LEU A 373 1.22 -2.82 -15.46
CA LEU A 373 1.19 -3.89 -14.46
C LEU A 373 1.06 -5.25 -15.14
N LEU A 374 1.74 -6.27 -14.60
CA LEU A 374 1.68 -7.63 -15.14
C LEU A 374 0.88 -8.53 -14.20
N ALA A 375 -0.24 -9.07 -14.68
CA ALA A 375 -1.05 -10.02 -13.92
C ALA A 375 -0.24 -11.29 -13.54
N LEU A 376 -0.57 -11.89 -12.39
CA LEU A 376 0.11 -13.06 -11.83
C LEU A 376 -0.76 -14.33 -11.87
N PRO A 377 -1.07 -14.87 -13.07
CA PRO A 377 -2.01 -15.96 -13.19
C PRO A 377 -1.52 -17.25 -12.52
N GLY A 378 -2.44 -17.97 -11.87
CA GLY A 378 -2.21 -19.29 -11.25
C GLY A 378 -1.40 -19.28 -9.95
N ASN A 379 -1.01 -18.11 -9.45
CA ASN A 379 -0.22 -17.95 -8.22
C ASN A 379 -0.82 -16.91 -7.25
N GLN A 380 -2.09 -16.57 -7.40
CA GLN A 380 -2.75 -15.53 -6.63
C GLN A 380 -2.76 -15.87 -5.14
N ARG A 381 -3.14 -17.08 -4.74
CA ARG A 381 -3.21 -17.45 -3.31
C ARG A 381 -1.84 -17.33 -2.63
N ARG A 382 -0.82 -17.90 -3.26
CA ARG A 382 0.55 -17.92 -2.72
C ARG A 382 1.11 -16.51 -2.54
N VAL A 383 0.87 -15.63 -3.50
CA VAL A 383 1.44 -14.28 -3.50
C VAL A 383 0.60 -13.33 -2.65
N LEU A 384 -0.73 -13.46 -2.65
CA LEU A 384 -1.63 -12.54 -1.95
C LEU A 384 -1.84 -12.92 -0.47
N LEU A 385 -1.96 -14.21 -0.14
CA LEU A 385 -2.32 -14.68 1.21
C LEU A 385 -1.13 -15.26 1.99
N ASP A 386 -0.29 -16.04 1.33
CA ASP A 386 0.73 -16.86 1.99
C ASP A 386 2.10 -16.15 2.07
N GLY A 387 2.13 -14.83 1.83
CA GLY A 387 3.36 -14.03 1.89
C GLY A 387 4.43 -14.46 0.87
N GLY A 388 4.04 -15.19 -0.18
CA GLY A 388 4.93 -15.75 -1.18
C GLY A 388 5.80 -14.71 -1.88
N HIS A 389 6.95 -15.16 -2.37
CA HIS A 389 7.90 -14.33 -3.09
C HIS A 389 7.57 -14.28 -4.58
N LEU A 390 7.77 -13.11 -5.19
CA LEU A 390 7.82 -12.97 -6.63
C LEU A 390 9.11 -13.60 -7.17
N ASP A 391 9.08 -14.02 -8.43
CA ASP A 391 10.26 -14.54 -9.12
C ASP A 391 11.38 -13.49 -9.08
N SER A 392 12.64 -13.93 -8.88
CA SER A 392 13.79 -13.02 -8.84
C SER A 392 13.96 -12.17 -10.10
N SER A 393 13.40 -12.60 -11.24
CA SER A 393 13.36 -11.82 -12.47
C SER A 393 12.52 -10.55 -12.39
N ALA A 394 11.59 -10.47 -11.42
CA ALA A 394 10.80 -9.28 -11.15
C ALA A 394 11.51 -8.29 -10.21
N ALA A 395 12.70 -8.63 -9.71
CA ALA A 395 13.41 -7.81 -8.76
C ALA A 395 14.27 -6.74 -9.44
N LEU A 396 14.18 -5.52 -8.92
CA LEU A 396 15.13 -4.44 -9.18
C LEU A 396 16.26 -4.53 -8.15
N SER A 397 17.49 -4.71 -8.61
CA SER A 397 18.67 -4.87 -7.73
C SER A 397 19.53 -3.61 -7.70
N GLY A 398 20.07 -3.26 -6.54
CA GLY A 398 21.00 -2.14 -6.40
C GLY A 398 21.49 -1.93 -4.97
N PRO A 399 22.41 -0.99 -4.73
CA PRO A 399 22.82 -0.62 -3.38
C PRO A 399 21.65 0.02 -2.61
N PRO A 400 21.62 -0.06 -1.27
CA PRO A 400 20.56 0.53 -0.45
C PRO A 400 20.30 2.02 -0.77
N ALA A 401 21.35 2.80 -1.01
CA ALA A 401 21.24 4.22 -1.33
C ALA A 401 20.45 4.49 -2.63
N ALA A 402 20.55 3.60 -3.62
CA ALA A 402 19.81 3.75 -4.87
C ALA A 402 18.29 3.58 -4.70
N MET A 403 17.84 3.01 -3.58
CA MET A 403 16.42 2.91 -3.24
C MET A 403 15.84 4.25 -2.76
N ALA A 404 16.66 5.30 -2.59
CA ALA A 404 16.22 6.59 -2.07
C ALA A 404 15.17 7.28 -2.96
N ARG A 405 15.17 6.97 -4.26
CA ARG A 405 14.20 7.48 -5.25
C ARG A 405 12.78 6.93 -5.09
N PHE A 406 12.61 5.90 -4.26
CA PHE A 406 11.30 5.33 -3.97
C PHE A 406 10.87 5.78 -2.59
N THR A 407 9.76 6.50 -2.55
CA THR A 407 9.13 6.95 -1.32
C THR A 407 7.73 6.36 -1.21
N VAL A 408 7.30 6.10 0.02
CA VAL A 408 5.94 5.64 0.32
C VAL A 408 5.33 6.60 1.34
N PRO A 409 4.23 7.29 1.02
CA PRO A 409 3.54 8.11 2.02
C PRO A 409 2.94 7.24 3.12
N VAL A 410 3.15 7.63 4.37
CA VAL A 410 2.80 6.82 5.55
C VAL A 410 1.33 6.93 5.97
N SER A 411 0.61 7.93 5.46
CA SER A 411 -0.80 8.18 5.76
C SER A 411 -1.62 8.41 4.48
N GLY A 412 -2.95 8.36 4.62
CA GLY A 412 -3.87 8.73 3.56
C GLY A 412 -3.88 10.25 3.31
N CYS A 413 -4.34 10.66 2.13
CA CYS A 413 -4.46 12.07 1.77
C CYS A 413 -5.74 12.72 2.33
N GLY A 414 -6.67 11.94 2.89
CA GLY A 414 -7.97 12.42 3.33
C GLY A 414 -8.89 12.81 2.17
N GLN A 415 -9.73 13.81 2.39
CA GLN A 415 -10.61 14.35 1.37
C GLN A 415 -9.98 15.53 0.61
N VAL A 416 -10.37 15.71 -0.65
CA VAL A 416 -10.01 16.89 -1.43
C VAL A 416 -10.74 18.11 -0.86
N ILE A 417 -9.98 19.17 -0.62
CA ILE A 417 -10.49 20.49 -0.24
C ILE A 417 -10.63 21.36 -1.49
N GLY A 418 -9.60 21.40 -2.34
CA GLY A 418 -9.58 22.28 -3.49
C GLY A 418 -8.34 22.09 -4.35
N ALA A 419 -7.93 23.13 -5.05
CA ALA A 419 -6.69 23.18 -5.81
C ALA A 419 -5.91 24.46 -5.50
N THR A 420 -4.59 24.36 -5.61
CA THR A 420 -3.70 25.53 -5.57
C THR A 420 -3.87 26.38 -6.84
N GLU A 421 -3.34 27.61 -6.84
CA GLU A 421 -3.29 28.44 -8.05
C GLU A 421 -2.52 27.78 -9.20
N ALA A 422 -1.59 26.88 -8.89
CA ALA A 422 -0.85 26.08 -9.87
C ALA A 422 -1.67 24.89 -10.45
N GLY A 423 -2.91 24.68 -9.99
CA GLY A 423 -3.79 23.60 -10.45
C GLY A 423 -3.58 22.25 -9.76
N ALA A 424 -2.60 22.12 -8.86
CA ALA A 424 -2.42 20.90 -8.07
C ALA A 424 -3.57 20.76 -7.06
N GLY A 425 -4.21 19.59 -7.04
CA GLY A 425 -5.26 19.28 -6.07
C GLY A 425 -4.69 19.25 -4.64
N VAL A 426 -5.50 19.63 -3.66
CA VAL A 426 -5.12 19.66 -2.25
C VAL A 426 -6.10 18.82 -1.47
N ALA A 427 -5.57 17.82 -0.78
CA ALA A 427 -6.34 16.97 0.12
C ALA A 427 -5.77 17.01 1.54
N VAL A 428 -6.65 16.94 2.54
CA VAL A 428 -6.26 16.86 3.95
C VAL A 428 -7.27 15.97 4.68
N PRO A 429 -6.85 15.11 5.62
CA PRO A 429 -7.78 14.36 6.44
C PRO A 429 -8.49 15.31 7.43
N LEU A 430 -9.83 15.30 7.43
CA LEU A 430 -10.64 15.99 8.44
C LEU A 430 -11.16 15.06 9.54
N PHE A 431 -10.80 13.77 9.51
CA PHE A 431 -11.06 12.82 10.58
C PHE A 431 -10.01 11.71 10.61
N GLY A 432 -9.95 10.98 11.72
CA GLY A 432 -9.06 9.83 11.92
C GLY A 432 -8.12 10.01 13.12
N PRO A 433 -7.23 9.04 13.38
CA PRO A 433 -6.43 9.00 14.62
C PRO A 433 -5.46 10.18 14.77
N ALA A 434 -5.02 10.77 13.66
CA ALA A 434 -4.16 11.94 13.66
C ALA A 434 -4.92 13.28 13.76
N VAL A 435 -6.25 13.28 13.61
CA VAL A 435 -7.09 14.48 13.56
C VAL A 435 -8.07 14.45 14.75
N ARG A 436 -7.79 15.22 15.80
CA ARG A 436 -8.67 15.30 16.98
C ARG A 436 -9.63 16.47 16.89
N ARG A 437 -9.18 17.60 16.33
CA ARG A 437 -9.97 18.83 16.26
C ARG A 437 -9.84 19.50 14.90
N VAL A 438 -10.98 19.79 14.28
CA VAL A 438 -11.10 20.59 13.05
C VAL A 438 -11.95 21.82 13.31
N GLU A 439 -11.54 22.96 12.78
CA GLU A 439 -12.30 24.21 12.84
C GLU A 439 -12.63 24.65 11.41
N ILE A 440 -13.92 24.88 11.13
CA ILE A 440 -14.39 25.38 9.84
C ILE A 440 -15.02 26.76 10.09
N VAL A 441 -14.34 27.79 9.62
CA VAL A 441 -14.74 29.19 9.73
C VAL A 441 -15.29 29.64 8.37
N GLY A 442 -16.60 29.79 8.25
CA GLY A 442 -17.21 30.11 6.95
C GLY A 442 -18.68 29.79 6.87
N SER A 443 -19.16 29.63 5.65
CA SER A 443 -20.55 29.26 5.36
C SER A 443 -20.87 27.85 5.83
N LEU A 444 -22.12 27.62 6.23
CA LEU A 444 -22.63 26.28 6.51
C LEU A 444 -22.46 25.34 5.30
N ARG A 445 -22.52 25.89 4.09
CA ARG A 445 -22.42 25.12 2.85
C ARG A 445 -21.04 24.49 2.69
N LEU A 446 -19.97 25.22 3.03
CA LEU A 446 -18.62 24.67 3.07
C LEU A 446 -18.56 23.48 4.03
N THR A 447 -19.12 23.62 5.24
CA THR A 447 -19.16 22.53 6.23
C THR A 447 -19.93 21.33 5.70
N GLN A 448 -21.11 21.53 5.12
CA GLN A 448 -21.92 20.44 4.54
C GLN A 448 -21.18 19.70 3.44
N LEU A 449 -20.46 20.43 2.57
CA LEU A 449 -19.63 19.83 1.53
C LEU A 449 -18.47 19.02 2.14
N MET A 450 -17.79 19.55 3.16
CA MET A 450 -16.73 18.82 3.86
C MET A 450 -17.26 17.56 4.56
N VAL A 451 -18.46 17.63 5.15
CA VAL A 451 -19.15 16.48 5.74
C VAL A 451 -19.53 15.45 4.68
N LEU A 452 -20.11 15.88 3.55
CA LEU A 452 -20.44 14.99 2.43
C LEU A 452 -19.20 14.23 1.93
N ARG A 453 -18.08 14.94 1.77
CA ARG A 453 -16.80 14.33 1.37
C ARG A 453 -16.23 13.40 2.44
N SER A 454 -16.32 13.77 3.72
CA SER A 454 -15.96 12.87 4.84
C SER A 454 -16.76 11.56 4.80
N VAL A 455 -18.08 11.65 4.58
CA VAL A 455 -18.96 10.47 4.45
C VAL A 455 -18.54 9.63 3.24
N ALA A 456 -18.22 10.25 2.10
CA ALA A 456 -17.77 9.56 0.89
C ALA A 456 -16.51 8.70 1.10
N VAL A 457 -15.61 9.18 1.96
CA VAL A 457 -14.36 8.47 2.28
C VAL A 457 -14.49 7.51 3.47
N GLY A 458 -15.66 7.43 4.10
CA GLY A 458 -15.99 6.43 5.13
C GLY A 458 -16.19 6.96 6.54
N ALA A 459 -16.27 8.28 6.74
CA ALA A 459 -16.59 8.82 8.07
C ALA A 459 -18.02 8.47 8.49
N GLN A 460 -18.19 8.08 9.75
CA GLN A 460 -19.49 8.00 10.42
C GLN A 460 -19.70 9.30 11.18
N VAL A 461 -20.59 10.16 10.66
CA VAL A 461 -20.75 11.54 11.09
C VAL A 461 -22.01 11.71 11.93
N LEU A 462 -21.85 12.29 13.11
CA LEU A 462 -22.96 12.74 13.96
C LEU A 462 -22.98 14.26 14.04
N VAL A 463 -24.12 14.88 13.69
CA VAL A 463 -24.29 16.33 13.69
C VAL A 463 -25.07 16.81 14.91
N HIS A 464 -24.47 17.70 15.69
CA HIS A 464 -25.12 18.49 16.74
C HIS A 464 -25.25 19.92 16.23
N SER A 465 -26.49 20.35 15.97
CA SER A 465 -26.76 21.68 15.42
C SER A 465 -27.89 22.38 16.15
N VAL A 466 -27.78 23.70 16.30
CA VAL A 466 -28.90 24.57 16.71
C VAL A 466 -29.91 24.82 15.58
N ARG A 467 -29.56 24.45 14.34
CA ARG A 467 -30.35 24.63 13.11
C ARG A 467 -30.54 23.29 12.37
N PRO A 468 -31.21 22.30 12.98
CA PRO A 468 -31.33 20.95 12.41
C PRO A 468 -31.99 20.92 11.02
N ASP A 469 -32.95 21.83 10.76
CA ASP A 469 -33.64 21.92 9.47
C ASP A 469 -32.68 22.20 8.31
N ALA A 470 -31.59 22.94 8.57
CA ALA A 470 -30.58 23.24 7.55
C ALA A 470 -29.77 22.00 7.13
N TRP A 471 -29.74 20.95 7.96
CA TRP A 471 -29.03 19.68 7.72
C TRP A 471 -29.94 18.58 7.17
N ALA A 472 -31.27 18.71 7.33
CA ALA A 472 -32.25 17.67 7.00
C ALA A 472 -32.10 17.16 5.55
N HIS A 473 -32.01 18.08 4.58
CA HIS A 473 -31.85 17.72 3.16
C HIS A 473 -30.64 16.82 2.90
N LEU A 474 -29.46 17.19 3.43
CA LEU A 474 -28.25 16.39 3.23
C LEU A 474 -28.37 15.00 3.87
N ILE A 475 -28.98 14.91 5.05
CA ILE A 475 -29.18 13.63 5.75
C ILE A 475 -30.12 12.72 4.96
N ASP A 476 -31.22 13.30 4.47
CA ASP A 476 -32.23 12.58 3.69
C ASP A 476 -31.65 12.08 2.35
N GLU A 477 -30.89 12.92 1.64
CA GLU A 477 -30.23 12.54 0.37
C GLU A 477 -29.15 11.47 0.55
N VAL A 478 -28.41 11.50 1.66
CA VAL A 478 -27.44 10.44 1.99
C VAL A 478 -28.17 9.12 2.23
N GLY A 479 -29.32 9.16 2.92
CA GLY A 479 -30.20 8.00 3.09
C GLY A 479 -29.57 6.83 3.85
N ALA A 480 -28.44 7.06 4.54
CA ALA A 480 -27.67 6.05 5.25
C ALA A 480 -27.40 6.50 6.70
N PRO A 481 -28.31 6.20 7.64
CA PRO A 481 -28.23 6.69 9.03
C PRO A 481 -26.96 6.27 9.78
N ALA A 482 -26.35 5.14 9.41
CA ALA A 482 -25.08 4.69 10.00
C ALA A 482 -23.88 5.52 9.54
N ALA A 483 -24.00 6.25 8.42
CA ALA A 483 -22.94 7.07 7.86
C ALA A 483 -23.11 8.56 8.20
N LEU A 484 -24.35 9.06 8.24
CA LEU A 484 -24.65 10.44 8.61
C LEU A 484 -25.99 10.50 9.38
N ALA A 485 -25.97 11.08 10.57
CA ALA A 485 -27.16 11.26 11.40
C ALA A 485 -27.15 12.60 12.16
N MET A 486 -28.35 13.07 12.50
CA MET A 486 -28.56 14.19 13.42
C MET A 486 -28.68 13.66 14.86
N SER A 487 -28.06 14.35 15.82
CA SER A 487 -28.10 13.94 17.22
C SER A 487 -29.49 14.18 17.82
N SER A 488 -30.14 13.12 18.30
CA SER A 488 -31.40 13.22 19.03
C SER A 488 -31.17 13.20 20.54
N ALA A 489 -31.98 13.97 21.28
CA ALA A 489 -31.97 13.96 22.74
C ALA A 489 -32.41 12.57 23.26
N GLY A 490 -31.43 11.70 23.56
CA GLY A 490 -31.65 10.34 24.10
C GLY A 490 -31.16 9.19 23.23
N GLY A 491 -30.55 9.44 22.06
CA GLY A 491 -29.97 8.39 21.21
C GLY A 491 -28.63 7.87 21.76
N SER A 492 -28.43 6.54 21.74
CA SER A 492 -27.11 5.95 22.00
C SER A 492 -26.13 6.47 20.96
N HIS A 493 -24.96 6.93 21.40
CA HIS A 493 -23.87 7.29 20.49
C HIS A 493 -23.48 6.02 19.72
N GLN A 494 -23.89 5.93 18.46
CA GLN A 494 -23.18 5.07 17.52
C GLN A 494 -21.71 5.50 17.53
N ALA A 495 -20.78 4.59 17.24
CA ALA A 495 -19.34 4.83 17.25
C ALA A 495 -18.93 5.80 16.12
N ALA A 496 -19.39 7.04 16.20
CA ALA A 496 -19.12 8.09 15.23
C ALA A 496 -17.62 8.35 15.21
N THR A 497 -17.04 8.38 14.02
CA THR A 497 -15.64 8.73 13.82
C THR A 497 -15.46 10.25 13.74
N MET A 498 -16.54 10.99 13.52
CA MET A 498 -16.56 12.44 13.38
C MET A 498 -17.83 13.01 14.01
N ILE A 499 -17.70 14.05 14.83
CA ILE A 499 -18.81 14.76 15.45
C ILE A 499 -18.75 16.23 15.05
N VAL A 500 -19.83 16.74 14.47
CA VAL A 500 -19.93 18.13 14.02
C VAL A 500 -20.73 18.94 15.04
N TYR A 501 -20.16 20.03 15.53
CA TYR A 501 -20.79 20.98 16.42
C TYR A 501 -21.06 22.29 15.67
N ASP A 502 -22.32 22.52 15.34
CA ASP A 502 -22.80 23.67 14.58
C ASP A 502 -23.63 24.60 15.49
N GLY A 503 -22.99 25.63 16.02
CA GLY A 503 -23.60 26.57 16.98
C GLY A 503 -23.89 25.98 18.37
N VAL A 504 -23.41 24.77 18.66
CA VAL A 504 -23.59 24.08 19.94
C VAL A 504 -22.24 23.98 20.67
N THR A 505 -22.24 24.21 21.98
CA THR A 505 -21.06 23.93 22.81
C THR A 505 -20.90 22.43 23.02
N ALA A 506 -19.73 21.87 22.72
CA ALA A 506 -19.46 20.45 22.93
C ALA A 506 -19.64 20.06 24.41
N ALA A 507 -20.39 18.99 24.67
CA ALA A 507 -20.63 18.46 26.01
C ALA A 507 -19.42 17.66 26.59
N GLY A 508 -18.25 17.79 25.97
CA GLY A 508 -17.06 16.98 26.23
C GLY A 508 -16.60 16.23 24.98
N GLN A 509 -15.31 15.91 24.91
CA GLN A 509 -14.72 15.17 23.79
C GLN A 509 -15.00 13.66 23.95
N VAL A 510 -15.65 13.04 22.97
CA VAL A 510 -15.70 11.58 22.87
C VAL A 510 -14.30 11.11 22.46
N SER A 511 -13.68 10.25 23.28
CA SER A 511 -12.23 9.97 23.29
C SER A 511 -11.59 9.78 21.90
N ASP A 512 -12.30 9.15 20.97
CA ASP A 512 -11.71 8.67 19.72
C ASP A 512 -12.33 9.29 18.46
N ALA A 513 -13.33 10.17 18.60
CA ALA A 513 -13.98 10.84 17.48
C ALA A 513 -13.34 12.21 17.19
N THR A 514 -13.22 12.55 15.91
CA THR A 514 -12.77 13.89 15.52
C THR A 514 -13.89 14.91 15.76
N ALA A 515 -13.61 15.94 16.55
CA ALA A 515 -14.54 17.03 16.80
C ALA A 515 -14.37 18.15 15.75
N VAL A 516 -15.44 18.47 15.03
CA VAL A 516 -15.47 19.53 14.03
C VAL A 516 -16.36 20.66 14.51
N TYR A 517 -15.81 21.86 14.59
CA TYR A 517 -16.53 23.05 15.04
C TYR A 517 -16.81 23.97 13.87
N VAL A 518 -18.07 24.40 13.74
CA VAL A 518 -18.49 25.37 12.74
C VAL A 518 -18.54 26.75 13.39
N ARG A 519 -17.81 27.71 12.82
CA ARG A 519 -17.74 29.09 13.31
C ARG A 519 -18.13 30.08 12.24
N GLU A 520 -18.69 31.20 12.69
CA GLU A 520 -18.93 32.34 11.80
C GLU A 520 -17.63 33.13 11.56
N PRO A 521 -17.46 33.77 10.39
CA PRO A 521 -16.24 34.51 10.05
C PRO A 521 -15.83 35.60 11.06
N VAL A 522 -16.79 36.17 11.79
CA VAL A 522 -16.55 37.21 12.81
C VAL A 522 -15.77 36.64 14.02
N GLU A 523 -15.87 35.34 14.26
CA GLU A 523 -15.24 34.65 15.40
C GLU A 523 -13.81 34.17 15.11
N ALA A 524 -13.26 34.47 13.92
CA ALA A 524 -11.95 33.99 13.45
C ALA A 524 -10.73 34.50 14.24
N GLN A 525 -10.90 35.49 15.14
CA GLN A 525 -9.79 36.16 15.83
C GLN A 525 -9.12 35.31 16.93
N VAL A 526 -9.82 34.30 17.48
CA VAL A 526 -9.28 33.40 18.51
C VAL A 526 -9.60 31.96 18.13
N ILE A 527 -8.78 31.38 17.27
CA ILE A 527 -8.90 29.97 16.89
C ILE A 527 -8.09 29.14 17.90
N PRO A 528 -8.73 28.25 18.67
CA PRO A 528 -8.00 27.35 19.58
C PRO A 528 -7.07 26.41 18.80
N ASP A 529 -6.08 25.83 19.50
CA ASP A 529 -5.15 24.85 18.92
C ASP A 529 -5.93 23.68 18.29
N ALA A 530 -5.92 23.62 16.96
CA ALA A 530 -6.67 22.68 16.14
C ALA A 530 -5.73 22.06 15.11
N ASP A 531 -5.95 20.79 14.78
CA ASP A 531 -5.07 20.05 13.87
C ASP A 531 -5.26 20.52 12.42
N VAL A 532 -6.50 20.92 12.08
CA VAL A 532 -6.87 21.48 10.77
C VAL A 532 -7.82 22.65 10.95
N VAL A 533 -7.57 23.76 10.26
CA VAL A 533 -8.44 24.92 10.20
C VAL A 533 -8.73 25.27 8.74
N LEU A 534 -10.01 25.39 8.39
CA LEU A 534 -10.48 25.87 7.10
C LEU A 534 -11.12 27.23 7.28
N ILE A 535 -10.62 28.26 6.60
CA ILE A 535 -11.14 29.63 6.67
C ILE A 535 -11.61 30.06 5.29
N GLU A 536 -12.92 30.19 5.10
CA GLU A 536 -13.50 30.74 3.88
C GLU A 536 -13.25 32.25 3.80
N SER A 537 -12.75 32.72 2.66
CA SER A 537 -12.54 34.13 2.40
C SER A 537 -13.89 34.86 2.26
N PRO A 538 -14.14 35.95 2.99
CA PRO A 538 -15.36 36.74 2.81
C PRO A 538 -15.37 37.50 1.47
N ASP A 539 -14.19 37.82 0.94
CA ASP A 539 -14.05 38.69 -0.24
C ASP A 539 -14.00 37.92 -1.57
N THR A 540 -13.75 36.62 -1.52
CA THR A 540 -13.53 35.79 -2.72
C THR A 540 -14.24 34.46 -2.58
N PRO A 541 -15.41 34.29 -3.24
CA PRO A 541 -16.17 33.04 -3.19
C PRO A 541 -15.33 31.81 -3.54
N GLY A 542 -15.46 30.76 -2.73
CA GLY A 542 -14.74 29.51 -2.92
C GLY A 542 -13.25 29.56 -2.57
N ARG A 543 -12.68 30.70 -2.19
CA ARG A 543 -11.29 30.75 -1.70
C ARG A 543 -11.26 30.33 -0.23
N VAL A 544 -10.48 29.32 0.10
CA VAL A 544 -10.33 28.77 1.45
C VAL A 544 -8.86 28.77 1.85
N VAL A 545 -8.56 29.31 3.02
CA VAL A 545 -7.24 29.17 3.65
C VAL A 545 -7.26 27.92 4.52
N LEU A 546 -6.43 26.95 4.15
CA LEU A 546 -6.17 25.73 4.91
C LEU A 546 -4.96 25.95 5.80
N ARG A 547 -5.13 25.84 7.12
CA ARG A 547 -4.04 25.89 8.11
C ARG A 547 -3.90 24.54 8.80
N THR A 548 -2.68 24.06 8.85
CA THR A 548 -2.28 22.83 9.55
C THR A 548 -1.05 23.09 10.41
N ALA A 549 -0.61 22.12 11.22
CA ALA A 549 0.57 22.27 12.08
C ALA A 549 1.88 22.59 11.31
N GLY A 550 1.95 22.27 10.01
CA GLY A 550 3.15 22.45 9.20
C GLY A 550 3.14 23.64 8.25
N GLU A 551 1.97 24.04 7.75
CA GLU A 551 1.84 25.09 6.73
C GLU A 551 0.42 25.68 6.62
N ASP A 552 0.38 26.91 6.11
CA ASP A 552 -0.82 27.61 5.65
C ASP A 552 -0.84 27.59 4.12
N LEU A 553 -1.91 27.07 3.52
CA LEU A 553 -2.08 26.98 2.09
C LEU A 553 -3.40 27.62 1.66
N THR A 554 -3.36 28.52 0.68
CA THR A 554 -4.57 29.06 0.07
C THR A 554 -4.99 28.18 -1.09
N VAL A 555 -6.24 27.73 -1.06
CA VAL A 555 -6.81 26.84 -2.08
C VAL A 555 -8.10 27.43 -2.63
N GLN A 556 -8.35 27.18 -3.91
CA GLN A 556 -9.65 27.39 -4.52
C GLN A 556 -10.45 26.10 -4.36
N LEU A 557 -11.65 26.21 -3.78
CA LEU A 557 -12.60 25.11 -3.65
C LEU A 557 -12.86 24.52 -5.04
N VAL A 558 -12.55 23.24 -5.21
CA VAL A 558 -12.87 22.47 -6.41
C VAL A 558 -14.09 21.64 -6.07
N SER A 559 -15.16 21.78 -6.85
CA SER A 559 -16.39 21.02 -6.69
C SER A 559 -17.07 20.87 -8.05
N ILE A 560 -17.95 19.89 -8.17
CA ILE A 560 -18.75 19.64 -9.39
C ILE A 560 -20.19 20.09 -9.15
N SER A 561 -20.91 20.45 -10.22
CA SER A 561 -22.30 20.92 -10.12
C SER A 561 -23.20 19.93 -9.37
N GLU A 562 -22.97 18.63 -9.59
CA GLU A 562 -23.69 17.54 -8.95
C GLU A 562 -23.50 17.52 -7.42
N GLU A 563 -22.36 17.97 -6.88
CA GLU A 563 -22.17 18.08 -5.42
C GLU A 563 -23.05 19.20 -4.85
N PHE A 564 -23.15 20.34 -5.52
CA PHE A 564 -24.00 21.43 -5.06
C PHE A 564 -25.49 21.12 -5.21
N GLU A 565 -25.89 20.48 -6.31
CA GLU A 565 -27.25 19.97 -6.48
C GLU A 565 -27.62 18.97 -5.38
N TYR A 566 -26.69 18.06 -5.03
CA TYR A 566 -26.86 17.11 -3.92
C TYR A 566 -27.06 17.79 -2.55
N LEU A 567 -26.46 18.97 -2.36
CA LEU A 567 -26.65 19.79 -1.15
C LEU A 567 -27.93 20.65 -1.20
N GLY A 568 -28.72 20.56 -2.27
CA GLY A 568 -29.93 21.37 -2.45
C GLY A 568 -29.63 22.84 -2.79
N ALA A 569 -28.45 23.13 -3.37
CA ALA A 569 -28.11 24.47 -3.82
C ALA A 569 -28.95 24.87 -5.04
N THR A 570 -29.33 26.14 -5.10
CA THR A 570 -30.00 26.68 -6.29
C THR A 570 -29.00 26.86 -7.44
N ALA A 571 -29.45 26.81 -8.69
CA ALA A 571 -28.59 26.99 -9.87
C ALA A 571 -27.77 28.30 -9.84
N THR A 572 -28.25 29.33 -9.15
CA THR A 572 -27.56 30.62 -8.96
C THR A 572 -26.39 30.50 -7.98
N GLU A 573 -26.54 29.73 -6.90
CA GLU A 573 -25.48 29.48 -5.90
C GLU A 573 -24.38 28.58 -6.49
N THR A 574 -24.76 27.55 -7.26
CA THR A 574 -23.82 26.67 -7.97
C THR A 574 -22.91 27.46 -8.92
N ARG A 575 -23.49 28.46 -9.63
CA ARG A 575 -22.75 29.30 -10.60
C ARG A 575 -21.80 30.31 -9.95
N ALA A 576 -22.02 30.65 -8.68
CA ALA A 576 -21.17 31.59 -7.94
C ALA A 576 -19.97 30.91 -7.27
N LEU A 577 -20.06 29.61 -6.98
CA LEU A 577 -19.05 28.83 -6.26
C LEU A 577 -18.20 27.92 -7.15
N VAL A 578 -18.70 27.54 -8.32
CA VAL A 578 -17.93 26.83 -9.35
C VAL A 578 -17.39 27.87 -10.34
N PRO A 579 -16.08 28.17 -10.35
CA PRO A 579 -15.51 28.95 -11.44
C PRO A 579 -15.79 28.18 -12.73
N THR A 580 -16.50 28.81 -13.66
CA THR A 580 -16.60 28.28 -15.02
C THR A 580 -15.19 28.32 -15.60
N ALA A 581 -14.63 27.15 -15.87
CA ALA A 581 -13.37 26.99 -16.58
C ALA A 581 -13.47 27.57 -17.99
#